data_AF-G2GME1-F1
#
_entry.id   AF-G2GME1-F1
#
_cell.length_a   1.000
_cell.length_b   1.000
_cell.length_c   1.000
_cell.angle_alpha   90.00
_cell.angle_beta   90.00
_cell.angle_gamma   90.00
#
_symmetry.space_group_name_H-M   'P 1'
#
loop_
_entity.id
_entity.type
_entity.pdbx_description
1 polymer ?
#
loop_
_entity_poly.entity_id
_entity_poly.type
_entity_poly.pdbx_seq_one_letter_code
_entity_poly.pdbx_strand_id
1 'polypeptide(L)' 'MTIRVYTVTRDGRITADSGTRRVKPPSELPDNRGGYPPCRCPRHRAERAAAVR' A
#
# COMPACT_ATOMS: atom_id res chain seq x y z
N MET A 1 -11.23 3.73 -14.88
CA MET A 1 -9.98 4.47 -14.58
C MET A 1 -8.81 3.83 -15.29
N THR A 2 -7.64 4.47 -15.32
CA THR A 2 -6.40 3.87 -15.81
C THR A 2 -5.32 3.97 -14.73
N ILE A 3 -4.44 2.97 -14.69
CA ILE A 3 -3.25 2.97 -13.81
C ILE A 3 -2.02 2.69 -14.66
N ARG A 4 -0.87 3.30 -14.32
CA ARG A 4 0.43 2.89 -14.87
C ARG A 4 1.05 1.85 -13.94
N VAL A 5 1.61 0.79 -14.52
CA VAL A 5 2.13 -0.36 -13.76
C VAL A 5 3.63 -0.45 -13.95
N TYR A 6 4.37 -0.49 -12.85
CA TYR A 6 5.83 -0.61 -12.84
C TYR A 6 6.26 -1.81 -12.00
N THR A 7 7.35 -2.45 -12.39
CA THR A 7 8.10 -3.34 -11.52
C THR A 7 9.19 -2.54 -10.84
N VAL A 8 9.31 -2.66 -9.52
CA VAL A 8 10.27 -1.90 -8.71
C VAL A 8 11.10 -2.81 -7.81
N THR A 9 12.33 -2.41 -7.54
CA THR A 9 13.18 -3.00 -6.52
C THR A 9 12.73 -2.61 -5.11
N ARG A 10 13.31 -3.25 -4.08
CA ARG A 10 13.03 -2.97 -2.67
C ARG A 10 13.33 -1.51 -2.27
N ASP A 11 14.33 -0.90 -2.87
CA ASP A 11 14.72 0.51 -2.70
C ASP A 11 13.93 1.49 -3.57
N GLY A 12 12.98 0.99 -4.37
CA GLY A 12 12.05 1.81 -5.15
C GLY A 12 12.53 2.16 -6.56
N ARG A 13 13.60 1.55 -7.06
CA ARG A 13 14.07 1.75 -8.43
C ARG A 13 13.20 0.98 -9.42
N ILE A 14 12.76 1.62 -10.48
CA ILE A 14 11.98 0.97 -11.55
C ILE A 14 12.90 0.05 -12.37
N THR A 15 12.49 -1.21 -12.52
CA THR A 15 13.17 -2.21 -13.36
C THR A 15 12.40 -2.51 -14.64
N ALA A 16 11.10 -2.23 -14.68
CA ALA A 16 10.28 -2.36 -15.88
C ALA A 16 9.06 -1.42 -15.85
N ASP A 17 8.71 -0.87 -17.02
CA ASP A 17 7.42 -0.20 -17.28
C ASP A 17 6.50 -1.19 -18.03
N SER A 18 5.41 -1.61 -17.39
CA SER A 18 4.40 -2.51 -17.96
C SER A 18 3.27 -1.76 -18.68
N GLY A 19 3.38 -0.44 -18.77
CA GLY A 19 2.45 0.45 -19.46
C GLY A 19 1.19 0.79 -18.67
N THR A 20 0.19 1.27 -19.41
CA THR A 20 -1.10 1.72 -18.86
C THR A 20 -2.13 0.60 -18.92
N ARG A 21 -2.76 0.29 -17.78
CA ARG A 21 -3.86 -0.68 -17.68
C ARG A 21 -5.18 0.03 -17.42
N ARG A 22 -6.24 -0.38 -18.13
CA ARG A 22 -7.61 0.07 -17.86
C ARG A 22 -8.19 -0.76 -16.73
N VAL A 23 -8.73 -0.11 -15.71
CA VAL A 23 -9.29 -0.77 -14.52
C VAL A 23 -10.70 -0.28 -14.29
N LYS A 24 -11.60 -1.21 -14.01
CA LYS A 24 -12.96 -0.89 -13.57
C LYS A 24 -12.91 -0.58 -12.08
N PRO A 25 -13.40 0.59 -11.62
CA PRO A 25 -13.56 0.82 -10.18
C PRO A 25 -14.50 -0.24 -9.59
N PRO A 26 -14.25 -0.68 -8.35
CA PRO A 26 -15.24 -1.47 -7.64
C PRO A 26 -16.54 -0.64 -7.49
N SER A 27 -17.69 -1.30 -7.58
CA SER A 27 -19.00 -0.66 -7.41
C SER A 27 -19.27 -0.26 -5.96
N GLU A 28 -18.63 -0.95 -5.01
CA GLU A 28 -18.72 -0.70 -3.58
C GLU A 28 -17.33 -0.80 -2.96
N LEU A 29 -17.02 0.09 -2.03
CA LEU A 29 -15.84 -0.03 -1.20
C LEU A 29 -16.12 -1.03 -0.07
N PRO A 30 -15.14 -1.84 0.36
CA PRO A 30 -15.31 -2.69 1.52
C PRO A 30 -15.74 -1.84 2.72
N ASP A 31 -16.79 -2.29 3.40
CA ASP A 31 -17.33 -1.62 4.57
C ASP A 31 -16.27 -1.70 5.68
N ASN A 32 -15.45 -0.65 5.84
CA ASN A 32 -14.28 -0.67 6.71
C ASN A 32 -14.66 -0.43 8.18
N ARG A 33 -15.65 -1.18 8.67
CA ARG A 33 -16.24 -1.05 10.01
C ARG A 33 -15.26 -1.37 11.15
N GLY A 34 -14.14 -2.03 10.83
CA GLY A 34 -13.10 -2.41 11.80
C GLY A 34 -11.87 -1.48 11.84
N GLY A 35 -11.78 -0.49 10.94
CA GLY A 35 -10.56 0.30 10.75
C GLY A 35 -9.38 -0.50 10.21
N TYR A 36 -8.35 0.19 9.71
CA TYR A 36 -7.12 -0.48 9.29
C TYR A 36 -6.37 -1.00 10.53
N PRO A 37 -5.98 -2.30 10.56
CA PRO A 37 -5.22 -2.81 11.68
C PRO A 37 -3.88 -2.09 11.76
N PRO A 38 -3.35 -1.92 12.98
CA PRO A 38 -2.06 -1.29 13.16
C PRO A 38 -0.99 -2.05 12.39
N CYS A 39 -0.13 -1.32 11.66
CA CYS A 39 0.98 -1.92 10.93
C CYS A 39 1.84 -2.77 11.88
N ARG A 40 1.97 -4.06 11.58
CA ARG A 40 2.70 -5.02 12.42
C ARG A 40 4.20 -5.13 12.09
N CYS A 41 4.70 -4.32 11.16
CA CYS A 41 6.10 -4.40 10.78
C CYS A 41 7.03 -3.96 11.95
N PRO A 42 8.27 -4.50 12.03
CA PRO A 42 9.19 -4.18 13.11
C PRO A 42 9.41 -2.67 13.33
N ARG A 43 9.47 -1.90 12.23
CA ARG A 43 9.64 -0.45 12.26
C ARG A 43 8.51 0.26 13.01
N HIS A 44 7.27 0.08 12.55
CA HIS A 44 6.11 0.73 13.17
C HIS A 44 5.80 0.17 14.58
N ARG A 45 6.21 -1.07 14.88
CA ARG A 45 6.15 -1.61 16.24
C ARG A 45 7.09 -0.86 17.19
N ALA A 46 8.32 -0.58 16.76
CA ALA A 46 9.30 0.16 17.56
C ALA A 46 8.87 1.62 17.79
N GLU A 47 8.36 2.30 16.76
CA GLU A 47 7.86 3.68 16.86
C GLU A 47 6.70 3.79 17.87
N ARG A 48 5.75 2.84 17.85
CA ARG A 48 4.65 2.79 18.83
C ARG A 48 5.12 2.55 20.25
N ALA A 49 6.12 1.69 20.45
CA ALA A 49 6.67 1.42 21.77
C ALA A 49 7.40 2.65 22.34
N ALA A 50 8.02 3.47 21.49
CA ALA A 50 8.67 4.71 21.89
C ALA A 50 7.68 5.83 22.23
N ALA A 51 6.52 5.88 21.56
CA ALA A 51 5.49 6.91 21.77
C ALA A 51 4.65 6.76 23.05
N VAL A 52 4.81 5.66 23.80
CA VAL A 52 4.08 5.37 25.06
C VAL A 52 4.93 5.69 26.31
N ARG A 53 6.09 6.33 26.13
CA ARG A 53 6.95 6.87 27.19
C ARG A 53 6.81 8.38 27.27
#